data_AF-A0A672P426-F1
#
_entry.id   AF-A0A672P426-F1
#
_cell.length_a   1.000
_cell.length_b   1.000
_cell.length_c   1.000
_cell.angle_alpha   90.00
_cell.angle_beta   90.00
_cell.angle_gamma   90.00
#
_symmetry.space_group_name_H-M   'P 1'
#
loop_
_entity.id
_entity.type
_entity.pdbx_description
1 polymer ?
#
loop_
_entity_poly.entity_id
_entity_poly.type
_entity_poly.pdbx_seq_one_letter_code
_entity_poly.pdbx_strand_id
1 'polypeptide(L)'
;MAAVKACNILITGANRGLGLETVKQFLEDSSQKRHIFATCRDPDGPKSEALRELAKKHPSVITIIRLDADDPSSVKESAKKVGSLLGNNGLNLLVNNAAIMANGTIQTSSVEDMKNTFNTNVIGPLLIIKEYLPYLQAAAKASRIPGMSSNKAAVINISTLGGSMTRMPSMYTQFPVLPYCISKAGFNMLTVLAAEELKADEILCMALHPGWVKTELGGAKAPLESKESVEGMLRVIGSLTEKQHGGFLDYTGETIPW
;
A
#
# COMPACT_ATOMS: atom_id res chain seq x y z
N MET A 1 7.84 -11.98 -17.58
CA MET A 1 7.58 -10.69 -16.93
C MET A 1 8.37 -10.60 -15.65
N ALA A 2 8.79 -9.39 -15.23
CA ALA A 2 9.49 -9.22 -13.97
C ALA A 2 8.51 -9.48 -12.81
N ALA A 3 8.77 -10.52 -12.02
CA ALA A 3 7.94 -10.90 -10.88
C ALA A 3 8.49 -10.29 -9.59
N VAL A 4 7.59 -9.96 -8.66
CA VAL A 4 7.98 -9.57 -7.30
C VAL A 4 8.53 -10.79 -6.57
N LYS A 5 9.81 -10.76 -6.22
CA LYS A 5 10.54 -11.81 -5.48
C LYS A 5 10.83 -11.43 -4.03
N ALA A 6 10.18 -10.40 -3.51
CA ALA A 6 10.24 -10.02 -2.10
C ALA A 6 9.87 -11.22 -1.20
N CYS A 7 10.66 -11.47 -0.16
CA CYS A 7 10.43 -12.57 0.77
C CYS A 7 9.49 -12.15 1.90
N ASN A 8 9.77 -11.03 2.55
CA ASN A 8 8.97 -10.52 3.66
C ASN A 8 8.15 -9.31 3.21
N ILE A 9 6.82 -9.44 3.24
CA ILE A 9 5.89 -8.48 2.67
C ILE A 9 4.88 -8.07 3.73
N LEU A 10 4.67 -6.77 3.93
CA LEU A 10 3.59 -6.24 4.76
C LEU A 10 2.57 -5.52 3.90
N ILE A 11 1.29 -5.84 4.07
CA ILE A 11 0.19 -5.22 3.32
C ILE A 11 -0.80 -4.66 4.32
N THR A 12 -1.04 -3.35 4.26
CA THR A 12 -2.03 -2.71 5.13
C THR A 12 -3.44 -2.82 4.55
N GLY A 13 -4.45 -3.06 5.40
CA GLY A 13 -5.83 -3.18 4.93
C GLY A 13 -6.07 -4.42 4.06
N ALA A 14 -5.48 -5.55 4.45
CA ALA A 14 -5.45 -6.79 3.70
C ALA A 14 -6.71 -7.68 3.89
N ASN A 15 -7.71 -7.23 4.63
CA ASN A 15 -8.89 -8.03 4.94
C ASN A 15 -9.97 -8.03 3.84
N ARG A 16 -9.91 -7.08 2.90
CA ARG A 16 -10.88 -6.93 1.81
C ARG A 16 -10.29 -6.20 0.61
N GLY A 17 -11.06 -6.12 -0.49
CA GLY A 17 -10.71 -5.34 -1.68
C GLY A 17 -9.33 -5.68 -2.25
N LEU A 18 -8.61 -4.64 -2.67
CA LEU A 18 -7.28 -4.77 -3.29
C LEU A 18 -6.25 -5.41 -2.36
N GLY A 19 -6.30 -5.13 -1.05
CA GLY A 19 -5.36 -5.70 -0.08
C GLY A 19 -5.49 -7.22 0.01
N LEU A 20 -6.73 -7.71 0.14
CA LEU A 20 -6.99 -9.16 0.17
C LEU A 20 -6.62 -9.83 -1.16
N GLU A 21 -6.94 -9.20 -2.28
CA GLU A 21 -6.60 -9.72 -3.61
C GLU A 21 -5.07 -9.78 -3.81
N THR A 22 -4.34 -8.78 -3.32
CA THR A 22 -2.86 -8.77 -3.32
C THR A 22 -2.30 -9.95 -2.53
N VAL A 23 -2.87 -10.25 -1.35
CA VAL A 23 -2.48 -11.44 -0.58
C VAL A 23 -2.71 -12.72 -1.39
N LYS A 24 -3.88 -12.88 -2.01
CA LYS A 24 -4.21 -14.07 -2.82
C LYS A 24 -3.20 -14.28 -3.96
N GLN A 25 -2.91 -13.24 -4.73
CA GLN A 25 -2.00 -13.37 -5.87
C GLN A 25 -0.55 -13.63 -5.44
N PHE A 26 -0.11 -13.10 -4.30
CA PHE A 26 1.20 -13.48 -3.76
C PHE A 26 1.30 -14.95 -3.35
N LEU A 27 0.19 -15.64 -3.10
CA LEU A 27 0.17 -17.09 -2.79
C LEU A 27 0.20 -17.97 -4.04
N GLU A 28 -0.14 -17.44 -5.22
CA GLU A 28 -0.13 -18.21 -6.47
C GLU A 28 1.28 -18.64 -6.88
N ASP A 29 2.30 -17.87 -6.47
CA ASP A 29 3.71 -18.20 -6.69
C ASP A 29 4.28 -18.97 -5.48
N SER A 30 4.10 -20.28 -5.50
CA SER A 30 4.61 -21.21 -4.49
C SER A 30 6.11 -21.49 -4.60
N SER A 31 6.78 -20.99 -5.64
CA SER A 31 8.21 -21.23 -5.87
C SER A 31 9.11 -20.39 -4.95
N GLN A 32 8.59 -19.27 -4.45
CA GLN A 32 9.29 -18.34 -3.58
C GLN A 32 8.90 -18.60 -2.11
N LYS A 33 9.88 -18.79 -1.22
CA LYS A 33 9.62 -18.76 0.22
C LYS A 33 9.27 -17.32 0.62
N ARG A 34 7.99 -17.05 0.85
CA ARG A 34 7.47 -15.74 1.28
C ARG A 34 6.81 -15.81 2.66
N HIS A 35 6.85 -14.69 3.36
CA HIS A 35 6.06 -14.41 4.55
C HIS A 35 5.28 -13.11 4.32
N ILE A 36 3.95 -13.22 4.39
CA ILE A 36 3.01 -12.12 4.22
C ILE A 36 2.44 -11.73 5.59
N PHE A 37 2.77 -10.53 6.04
CA PHE A 37 2.14 -9.86 7.17
C PHE A 37 0.91 -9.10 6.66
N ALA A 38 -0.24 -9.75 6.70
CA ALA A 38 -1.50 -9.20 6.24
C ALA A 38 -2.18 -8.44 7.40
N THR A 39 -2.23 -7.12 7.32
CA THR A 39 -2.73 -6.31 8.44
C THR A 39 -4.18 -5.88 8.25
N CYS A 40 -4.91 -5.78 9.36
CA CYS A 40 -6.25 -5.20 9.39
C CYS A 40 -6.57 -4.62 10.77
N ARG A 41 -7.57 -3.72 10.82
CA ARG A 41 -7.96 -3.02 12.06
C ARG A 41 -8.52 -3.97 13.12
N ASP A 42 -9.36 -4.91 12.68
CA ASP A 42 -10.07 -5.86 13.54
C ASP A 42 -9.92 -7.28 12.99
N PRO A 43 -8.87 -8.03 13.40
CA PRO A 43 -8.62 -9.40 12.94
C PRO A 43 -9.74 -10.39 13.27
N ASP A 44 -10.49 -10.17 14.34
CA ASP A 44 -11.52 -11.09 14.84
C ASP A 44 -12.93 -10.70 14.35
N GLY A 45 -13.10 -9.47 13.90
CA GLY A 45 -14.36 -8.97 13.36
C GLY A 45 -14.83 -9.64 12.06
N PRO A 46 -16.11 -9.46 11.69
CA PRO A 46 -16.71 -10.13 10.53
C PRO A 46 -16.05 -9.73 9.21
N LYS A 47 -15.58 -8.48 9.08
CA LYS A 47 -14.91 -8.00 7.86
C LYS A 47 -13.55 -8.67 7.59
N SER A 48 -13.04 -9.48 8.51
CA SER A 48 -11.75 -10.17 8.39
C SER A 48 -11.89 -11.67 8.19
N GLU A 49 -13.11 -12.20 8.05
CA GLU A 49 -13.37 -13.63 7.86
C GLU A 49 -12.62 -14.20 6.65
N ALA A 50 -12.71 -13.56 5.49
CA ALA A 50 -12.04 -14.03 4.27
C ALA A 50 -10.51 -14.11 4.45
N LEU A 51 -9.91 -13.15 5.17
CA LEU A 51 -8.48 -13.16 5.48
C LEU A 51 -8.13 -14.26 6.49
N ARG A 52 -8.95 -14.46 7.53
CA ARG A 52 -8.76 -15.56 8.50
C ARG A 52 -8.83 -16.93 7.82
N GLU A 53 -9.82 -17.15 6.95
CA GLU A 53 -9.95 -18.40 6.20
C GLU A 53 -8.75 -18.63 5.25
N LEU A 54 -8.25 -17.56 4.63
CA LEU A 54 -7.05 -17.65 3.80
C LEU A 54 -5.80 -17.97 4.64
N ALA A 55 -5.63 -17.33 5.78
CA ALA A 55 -4.51 -17.58 6.69
C ALA A 55 -4.53 -19.00 7.27
N LYS A 56 -5.71 -19.53 7.61
CA LYS A 56 -5.87 -20.94 8.05
C LYS A 56 -5.41 -21.94 7.00
N LYS A 57 -5.59 -21.64 5.71
CA LYS A 57 -5.11 -22.48 4.59
C LYS A 57 -3.60 -22.38 4.35
N HIS A 58 -2.99 -21.26 4.74
CA HIS A 58 -1.57 -20.97 4.51
C HIS A 58 -0.84 -20.47 5.78
N PRO A 59 -0.87 -21.23 6.89
CA PRO A 59 -0.39 -20.74 8.20
C PRO A 59 1.12 -20.54 8.28
N SER A 60 1.89 -21.16 7.37
CA SER A 60 3.34 -20.97 7.25
C SER A 60 3.74 -19.76 6.41
N VAL A 61 2.79 -19.14 5.70
CA VAL A 61 3.03 -18.03 4.77
C VAL A 61 2.37 -16.76 5.25
N ILE A 62 1.17 -16.84 5.84
CA ILE A 62 0.38 -15.66 6.24
C ILE A 62 0.39 -15.51 7.76
N THR A 63 0.71 -14.32 8.23
CA THR A 63 0.47 -13.90 9.61
C THR A 63 -0.43 -12.68 9.61
N ILE A 64 -1.59 -12.80 10.27
CA ILE A 64 -2.50 -11.67 10.46
C ILE A 64 -1.98 -10.80 11.60
N ILE A 65 -1.87 -9.50 11.35
CA ILE A 65 -1.40 -8.51 12.33
C ILE A 65 -2.49 -7.46 12.53
N ARG A 66 -2.83 -7.15 13.79
CA ARG A 66 -3.68 -5.99 14.09
C ARG A 66 -2.90 -4.71 13.79
N LEU A 67 -3.46 -3.83 12.98
CA LEU A 67 -2.91 -2.51 12.70
C LEU A 67 -4.07 -1.57 12.38
N ASP A 68 -4.27 -0.57 13.24
CA ASP A 68 -5.12 0.59 12.94
C ASP A 68 -4.25 1.79 12.58
N ALA A 69 -4.41 2.31 11.36
CA ALA A 69 -3.62 3.42 10.85
C ALA A 69 -3.91 4.75 11.59
N ASP A 70 -5.06 4.84 12.27
CA ASP A 70 -5.47 6.01 13.03
C ASP A 70 -4.96 6.00 14.48
N ASP A 71 -4.35 4.89 14.94
CA ASP A 71 -3.83 4.73 16.29
C ASP A 71 -2.29 4.53 16.28
N PRO A 72 -1.50 5.55 16.67
CA PRO A 72 -0.04 5.44 16.74
C PRO A 72 0.46 4.28 17.60
N SER A 73 -0.27 3.92 18.66
CA SER A 73 0.10 2.79 19.53
C SER A 73 -0.07 1.47 18.79
N SER A 74 -1.19 1.31 18.08
CA SER A 74 -1.43 0.14 17.23
C SER A 74 -0.35 0.00 16.15
N VAL A 75 0.06 1.09 15.48
CA VAL A 75 1.14 1.05 14.48
C VAL A 75 2.45 0.59 15.11
N LYS A 76 2.85 1.19 16.23
CA LYS A 76 4.09 0.84 16.96
C LYS A 76 4.10 -0.61 17.44
N GLU A 77 3.00 -1.08 18.01
CA GLU A 77 2.85 -2.47 18.46
C GLU A 77 2.91 -3.45 17.30
N SER A 78 2.28 -3.12 16.17
CA SER A 78 2.35 -3.93 14.95
C SER A 78 3.80 -4.07 14.47
N ALA A 79 4.56 -2.97 14.42
CA ALA A 79 5.94 -2.95 13.98
C ALA A 79 6.85 -3.76 14.91
N LYS A 80 6.65 -3.65 16.24
CA LYS A 80 7.36 -4.47 17.22
C LYS A 80 7.06 -5.97 17.03
N LYS A 81 5.79 -6.32 16.83
CA LYS A 81 5.37 -7.71 16.64
C LYS A 81 5.96 -8.29 15.36
N VAL A 82 5.83 -7.58 14.23
CA VAL A 82 6.40 -8.01 12.95
C VAL A 82 7.91 -8.09 13.02
N GLY A 83 8.59 -7.10 13.59
CA GLY A 83 10.05 -7.12 13.79
C GLY A 83 10.55 -8.37 14.51
N SER A 84 9.84 -8.81 15.56
CA SER A 84 10.20 -10.03 16.28
C SER A 84 10.12 -11.31 15.42
N LEU A 85 9.27 -11.30 14.38
CA LEU A 85 9.09 -12.42 13.44
C LEU A 85 10.08 -12.36 12.28
N LEU A 86 10.51 -11.16 11.89
CA LEU A 86 11.49 -10.95 10.81
C LEU A 86 12.92 -11.33 11.21
N GLY A 87 13.29 -11.12 12.46
CA GLY A 87 14.67 -11.24 12.92
C GLY A 87 15.61 -10.37 12.08
N ASN A 88 16.73 -10.94 11.61
CA ASN A 88 17.72 -10.22 10.80
C ASN A 88 17.37 -10.15 9.31
N ASN A 89 16.27 -10.75 8.86
CA ASN A 89 15.92 -10.82 7.43
C ASN A 89 15.32 -9.52 6.89
N GLY A 90 14.85 -8.63 7.78
CA GLY A 90 14.24 -7.35 7.41
C GLY A 90 12.92 -7.48 6.63
N LEU A 91 12.32 -6.34 6.30
CA LEU A 91 11.10 -6.23 5.51
C LEU A 91 11.45 -5.83 4.07
N ASN A 92 11.13 -6.66 3.07
CA ASN A 92 11.46 -6.35 1.67
C ASN A 92 10.43 -5.43 1.01
N LEU A 93 9.16 -5.55 1.38
CA LEU A 93 8.09 -4.80 0.72
C LEU A 93 7.04 -4.35 1.73
N LEU A 94 6.86 -3.04 1.84
CA LEU A 94 5.76 -2.40 2.56
C LEU A 94 4.74 -1.87 1.55
N VAL A 95 3.51 -2.36 1.59
CA VAL A 95 2.40 -1.88 0.76
C VAL A 95 1.40 -1.12 1.63
N ASN A 96 1.43 0.21 1.55
CA ASN A 96 0.44 1.09 2.16
C ASN A 96 -0.83 1.10 1.28
N ASN A 97 -1.74 0.17 1.55
CA ASN A 97 -3.00 -0.01 0.82
C ASN A 97 -4.24 0.46 1.62
N ALA A 98 -4.19 0.42 2.95
CA ALA A 98 -5.29 0.86 3.79
C ALA A 98 -5.68 2.32 3.48
N ALA A 99 -6.97 2.55 3.24
CA ALA A 99 -7.51 3.87 2.98
C ALA A 99 -9.00 3.93 3.30
N ILE A 100 -9.48 5.15 3.57
CA ILE A 100 -10.91 5.48 3.60
C ILE A 100 -11.22 6.57 2.57
N MET A 101 -12.48 6.67 2.19
CA MET A 101 -12.98 7.70 1.29
C MET A 101 -14.22 8.33 1.91
N ALA A 102 -14.10 9.59 2.34
CA ALA A 102 -15.25 10.42 2.63
C ALA A 102 -15.67 11.16 1.35
N ASN A 103 -16.98 11.15 1.07
CA ASN A 103 -17.56 11.91 -0.02
C ASN A 103 -17.77 13.36 0.40
N GLY A 104 -17.77 14.29 -0.56
CA GLY A 104 -18.16 15.67 -0.27
C GLY A 104 -17.55 16.68 -1.22
N THR A 105 -18.11 17.87 -1.17
CA THR A 105 -17.69 19.05 -1.94
C THR A 105 -17.29 20.16 -0.97
N ILE A 106 -16.84 21.31 -1.49
CA ILE A 106 -16.58 22.50 -0.66
C ILE A 106 -17.79 22.87 0.23
N GLN A 107 -19.02 22.64 -0.23
CA GLN A 107 -20.23 22.98 0.51
C GLN A 107 -20.66 21.92 1.54
N THR A 108 -20.26 20.66 1.32
CA THR A 108 -20.85 19.52 2.07
C THR A 108 -19.85 18.76 2.93
N SER A 109 -18.54 18.93 2.70
CA SER A 109 -17.51 18.27 3.49
C SER A 109 -17.43 18.84 4.90
N SER A 110 -17.47 17.96 5.92
CA SER A 110 -17.27 18.37 7.31
C SER A 110 -15.78 18.44 7.67
N VAL A 111 -15.46 19.18 8.74
CA VAL A 111 -14.10 19.19 9.31
C VAL A 111 -13.68 17.79 9.75
N GLU A 112 -14.63 16.99 10.24
CA GLU A 112 -14.38 15.64 10.72
C GLU A 112 -14.04 14.69 9.56
N ASP A 113 -14.75 14.78 8.42
CA ASP A 113 -14.43 14.02 7.21
C ASP A 113 -13.01 14.34 6.71
N MET A 114 -12.64 15.62 6.73
CA MET A 114 -11.30 16.08 6.34
C MET A 114 -10.23 15.49 7.28
N LYS A 115 -10.42 15.62 8.59
CA LYS A 115 -9.46 15.13 9.60
C LYS A 115 -9.31 13.62 9.54
N ASN A 116 -10.42 12.88 9.53
CA ASN A 116 -10.39 11.42 9.53
C ASN A 116 -9.77 10.87 8.24
N THR A 117 -10.16 11.43 7.09
CA THR A 117 -9.59 11.00 5.81
C THR A 117 -8.09 11.31 5.73
N PHE A 118 -7.64 12.47 6.24
CA PHE A 118 -6.23 12.82 6.28
C PHE A 118 -5.43 11.97 7.28
N ASN A 119 -5.99 11.70 8.45
CA ASN A 119 -5.40 10.81 9.45
C ASN A 119 -5.14 9.43 8.84
N THR A 120 -6.16 8.79 8.28
CA THR A 120 -6.00 7.43 7.75
C THR A 120 -5.13 7.38 6.49
N ASN A 121 -5.30 8.32 5.56
CA ASN A 121 -4.68 8.21 4.23
C ASN A 121 -3.29 8.86 4.14
N VAL A 122 -2.90 9.70 5.10
CA VAL A 122 -1.62 10.44 5.07
C VAL A 122 -0.81 10.20 6.35
N ILE A 123 -1.38 10.53 7.51
CA ILE A 123 -0.64 10.43 8.79
C ILE A 123 -0.38 8.96 9.15
N GLY A 124 -1.35 8.07 8.93
CA GLY A 124 -1.19 6.63 9.12
C GLY A 124 0.00 6.07 8.33
N PRO A 125 0.02 6.18 6.98
CA PRO A 125 1.17 5.78 6.18
C PRO A 125 2.50 6.40 6.60
N LEU A 126 2.52 7.68 7.00
CA LEU A 126 3.73 8.32 7.54
C LEU A 126 4.24 7.58 8.79
N LEU A 127 3.36 7.31 9.76
CA LEU A 127 3.71 6.58 10.97
C LEU A 127 4.14 5.15 10.67
N ILE A 128 3.47 4.48 9.74
CA ILE A 128 3.81 3.12 9.32
C ILE A 128 5.20 3.10 8.68
N ILE A 129 5.50 4.00 7.75
CA ILE A 129 6.84 4.11 7.14
C ILE A 129 7.89 4.31 8.24
N LYS A 130 7.65 5.25 9.17
CA LYS A 130 8.55 5.54 10.29
C LYS A 130 8.83 4.31 11.16
N GLU A 131 7.78 3.62 11.63
CA GLU A 131 7.94 2.49 12.57
C GLU A 131 8.50 1.23 11.89
N TYR A 132 8.32 1.07 10.58
CA TYR A 132 8.87 -0.05 9.82
C TYR A 132 10.22 0.24 9.15
N LEU A 133 10.69 1.48 9.17
CA LEU A 133 11.96 1.90 8.55
C LEU A 133 13.16 1.04 8.97
N PRO A 134 13.38 0.72 10.26
CA PRO A 134 14.53 -0.10 10.67
C PRO A 134 14.55 -1.48 9.99
N TYR A 135 13.37 -2.05 9.71
CA TYR A 135 13.27 -3.36 9.06
C TYR A 135 13.47 -3.27 7.54
N LEU A 136 13.02 -2.18 6.91
CA LEU A 136 13.31 -1.90 5.51
C LEU A 136 14.83 -1.70 5.30
N GLN A 137 15.47 -0.93 6.19
CA GLN A 137 16.93 -0.73 6.19
C GLN A 137 17.68 -2.06 6.38
N ALA A 138 17.22 -2.92 7.29
CA ALA A 138 17.80 -4.24 7.49
C ALA A 138 17.72 -5.10 6.21
N ALA A 139 16.59 -5.09 5.51
CA ALA A 139 16.43 -5.82 4.24
C ALA A 139 17.32 -5.26 3.13
N ALA A 140 17.39 -3.93 3.01
CA ALA A 140 18.23 -3.26 2.02
C ALA A 140 19.71 -3.61 2.23
N LYS A 141 20.19 -3.55 3.48
CA LYS A 141 21.56 -3.87 3.87
C LYS A 141 21.92 -5.35 3.69
N ALA A 142 20.97 -6.25 3.93
CA ALA A 142 21.18 -7.70 3.77
C ALA A 142 21.18 -8.14 2.29
N SER A 143 20.60 -7.33 1.40
CA SER A 143 20.47 -7.66 -0.02
C SER A 143 21.78 -7.45 -0.78
N ARG A 144 22.04 -8.34 -1.75
CA ARG A 144 23.13 -8.21 -2.73
C ARG A 144 22.67 -7.62 -4.06
N ILE A 145 21.40 -7.24 -4.17
CA ILE A 145 20.84 -6.64 -5.39
C ILE A 145 21.34 -5.18 -5.48
N PRO A 146 22.03 -4.78 -6.55
CA PRO A 146 22.47 -3.41 -6.72
C PRO A 146 21.29 -2.48 -7.01
N GLY A 147 21.43 -1.20 -6.67
CA GLY A 147 20.40 -0.19 -6.92
C GLY A 147 19.13 -0.41 -6.09
N MET A 148 18.02 0.08 -6.62
CA MET A 148 16.72 0.04 -5.94
C MET A 148 15.74 -0.86 -6.69
N SER A 149 15.04 -1.73 -5.97
CA SER A 149 13.95 -2.54 -6.54
C SER A 149 13.03 -3.06 -5.44
N SER A 150 11.82 -3.49 -5.81
CA SER A 150 10.90 -4.17 -4.88
C SER A 150 11.44 -5.46 -4.28
N ASN A 151 12.46 -6.05 -4.90
CA ASN A 151 13.07 -7.31 -4.46
C ASN A 151 14.16 -7.10 -3.40
N LYS A 152 14.64 -5.86 -3.24
CA LYS A 152 15.58 -5.45 -2.21
C LYS A 152 14.84 -4.94 -0.98
N ALA A 153 14.31 -3.72 -1.10
CA ALA A 153 13.52 -3.05 -0.09
C ALA A 153 12.70 -1.96 -0.79
N ALA A 154 11.37 -1.96 -0.58
CA ALA A 154 10.50 -0.96 -1.17
C ALA A 154 9.28 -0.60 -0.31
N VAL A 155 8.83 0.63 -0.47
CA VAL A 155 7.56 1.17 0.00
C VAL A 155 6.69 1.49 -1.21
N ILE A 156 5.54 0.84 -1.31
CA ILE A 156 4.55 1.06 -2.36
C ILE A 156 3.31 1.68 -1.74
N ASN A 157 2.99 2.89 -2.17
CA ASN A 157 1.87 3.68 -1.68
C ASN A 157 0.71 3.58 -2.69
N ILE A 158 -0.37 2.88 -2.34
CA ILE A 158 -1.53 2.76 -3.22
C ILE A 158 -2.29 4.08 -3.20
N SER A 159 -2.07 4.88 -4.24
CA SER A 159 -2.66 6.20 -4.45
C SER A 159 -3.83 6.12 -5.42
N THR A 160 -4.21 7.24 -6.01
CA THR A 160 -5.31 7.32 -6.97
C THR A 160 -5.10 8.48 -7.93
N LEU A 161 -5.60 8.33 -9.15
CA LEU A 161 -5.68 9.43 -10.12
C LEU A 161 -6.38 10.67 -9.52
N GLY A 162 -7.28 10.46 -8.54
CA GLY A 162 -7.91 11.55 -7.80
C GLY A 162 -6.97 12.40 -6.92
N GLY A 163 -5.71 11.98 -6.73
CA GLY A 163 -4.66 12.79 -6.10
C GLY A 163 -3.81 13.60 -7.09
N SER A 164 -4.11 13.53 -8.39
CA SER A 164 -3.42 14.30 -9.44
C SER A 164 -4.06 15.67 -9.62
N MET A 165 -3.35 16.73 -9.27
CA MET A 165 -3.75 18.12 -9.50
C MET A 165 -3.89 18.42 -11.00
N THR A 166 -3.03 17.82 -11.83
CA THR A 166 -3.07 17.99 -13.28
C THR A 166 -4.32 17.37 -13.90
N ARG A 167 -4.75 16.18 -13.44
CA ARG A 167 -5.88 15.45 -14.01
C ARG A 167 -7.22 15.86 -13.40
N MET A 168 -7.24 16.33 -12.15
CA MET A 168 -8.46 16.61 -11.39
C MET A 168 -9.49 17.50 -12.10
N PRO A 169 -9.12 18.62 -12.74
CA PRO A 169 -10.10 19.48 -13.41
C PRO A 169 -10.95 18.75 -14.45
N SER A 170 -10.36 17.77 -15.15
CA SER A 170 -11.05 17.00 -16.20
C SER A 170 -11.98 15.89 -15.68
N MET A 171 -11.80 15.46 -14.42
CA MET A 171 -12.51 14.31 -13.85
C MET A 171 -13.48 14.68 -12.72
N TYR A 172 -13.40 15.92 -12.19
CA TYR A 172 -14.10 16.32 -10.97
C TYR A 172 -15.60 16.04 -11.01
N THR A 173 -16.27 16.29 -12.14
CA THR A 173 -17.72 16.07 -12.30
C THR A 173 -18.13 14.62 -12.08
N GLN A 174 -17.24 13.66 -12.37
CA GLN A 174 -17.46 12.23 -12.18
C GLN A 174 -16.93 11.72 -10.83
N PHE A 175 -16.10 12.53 -10.15
CA PHE A 175 -15.43 12.15 -8.91
C PHE A 175 -15.38 13.29 -7.86
N PRO A 176 -16.53 13.82 -7.41
CA PRO A 176 -16.56 14.95 -6.46
C PRO A 176 -16.38 14.47 -5.01
N VAL A 177 -15.18 13.96 -4.69
CA VAL A 177 -14.83 13.42 -3.36
C VAL A 177 -13.68 14.21 -2.74
N LEU A 178 -13.95 15.47 -2.42
CA LEU A 178 -12.96 16.47 -2.00
C LEU A 178 -12.03 16.01 -0.86
N PRO A 179 -12.52 15.46 0.28
CA PRO A 179 -11.63 15.05 1.37
C PRO A 179 -10.63 13.96 0.92
N TYR A 180 -11.11 13.02 0.11
CA TYR A 180 -10.30 11.94 -0.42
C TYR A 180 -9.24 12.43 -1.40
N CYS A 181 -9.62 13.27 -2.37
CA CYS A 181 -8.69 13.85 -3.34
C CYS A 181 -7.56 14.64 -2.67
N ILE A 182 -7.91 15.52 -1.72
CA ILE A 182 -6.92 16.30 -0.95
C ILE A 182 -5.99 15.37 -0.16
N SER A 183 -6.54 14.35 0.52
CA SER A 183 -5.73 13.39 1.25
C SER A 183 -4.74 12.65 0.34
N LYS A 184 -5.14 12.29 -0.88
CA LYS A 184 -4.30 11.53 -1.81
C LYS A 184 -3.26 12.40 -2.52
N ALA A 185 -3.54 13.69 -2.74
CA ALA A 185 -2.50 14.65 -3.11
C ALA A 185 -1.47 14.82 -1.98
N GLY A 186 -1.92 14.90 -0.72
CA GLY A 186 -1.03 14.89 0.45
C GLY A 186 -0.20 13.60 0.56
N PHE A 187 -0.81 12.45 0.26
CA PHE A 187 -0.13 11.16 0.26
C PHE A 187 0.90 11.02 -0.89
N ASN A 188 0.61 11.62 -2.04
CA ASN A 188 1.57 11.76 -3.15
C ASN A 188 2.78 12.59 -2.72
N MET A 189 2.57 13.73 -2.06
CA MET A 189 3.68 14.54 -1.52
C MET A 189 4.49 13.77 -0.47
N LEU A 190 3.83 13.03 0.44
CA LEU A 190 4.51 12.15 1.38
C LEU A 190 5.39 11.13 0.65
N THR A 191 4.93 10.57 -0.47
CA THR A 191 5.71 9.61 -1.28
C THR A 191 6.97 10.26 -1.83
N VAL A 192 6.88 11.47 -2.40
CA VAL A 192 8.03 12.20 -2.96
C VAL A 192 9.06 12.51 -1.87
N LEU A 193 8.63 13.02 -0.72
CA LEU A 193 9.54 13.34 0.39
C LEU A 193 10.18 12.09 0.98
N ALA A 194 9.39 11.03 1.21
CA ALA A 194 9.90 9.76 1.68
C ALA A 194 10.90 9.16 0.67
N ALA A 195 10.68 9.29 -0.63
CA ALA A 195 11.63 8.84 -1.63
C ALA A 195 12.99 9.53 -1.48
N GLU A 196 13.03 10.86 -1.30
CA GLU A 196 14.30 11.56 -1.09
C GLU A 196 15.01 11.13 0.20
N GLU A 197 14.28 10.93 1.30
CA GLU A 197 14.86 10.48 2.58
C GLU A 197 15.36 9.02 2.51
N LEU A 198 14.64 8.15 1.83
CA LEU A 198 14.94 6.71 1.73
C LEU A 198 16.04 6.39 0.71
N LYS A 199 16.44 7.37 -0.10
CA LYS A 199 17.43 7.21 -1.18
C LYS A 199 18.79 6.75 -0.67
N ALA A 200 19.23 7.26 0.48
CA ALA A 200 20.52 6.92 1.07
C ALA A 200 20.63 5.44 1.50
N ASP A 201 19.50 4.82 1.81
CA ASP A 201 19.40 3.41 2.20
C ASP A 201 19.09 2.49 1.00
N GLU A 202 19.00 3.03 -0.22
CA GLU A 202 18.58 2.30 -1.42
C GLU A 202 17.21 1.60 -1.28
N ILE A 203 16.29 2.21 -0.52
CA ILE A 203 14.90 1.75 -0.38
C ILE A 203 14.04 2.48 -1.40
N LEU A 204 13.42 1.72 -2.32
CA LEU A 204 12.54 2.29 -3.34
C LEU A 204 11.24 2.81 -2.71
N CYS A 205 10.76 3.98 -3.09
CA CYS A 205 9.46 4.50 -2.65
C CYS A 205 8.68 5.00 -3.87
N MET A 206 7.41 4.59 -4.03
CA MET A 206 6.62 4.98 -5.20
C MET A 206 5.12 4.95 -4.95
N ALA A 207 4.38 5.83 -5.65
CA ALA A 207 2.93 5.89 -5.65
C ALA A 207 2.36 5.10 -6.83
N LEU A 208 1.31 4.31 -6.59
CA LEU A 208 0.69 3.48 -7.61
C LEU A 208 -0.83 3.67 -7.62
N HIS A 209 -1.39 4.03 -8.77
CA HIS A 209 -2.83 4.08 -8.99
C HIS A 209 -3.34 2.71 -9.46
N PRO A 210 -4.29 2.08 -8.76
CA PRO A 210 -4.78 0.74 -9.10
C PRO A 210 -5.76 0.71 -10.29
N GLY A 211 -6.08 1.84 -10.91
CA GLY A 211 -7.26 1.97 -11.78
C GLY A 211 -8.55 2.21 -10.96
N TRP A 212 -9.69 2.30 -11.63
CA TRP A 212 -11.00 2.36 -10.98
C TRP A 212 -11.56 0.93 -10.83
N VAL A 213 -11.46 0.38 -9.62
CA VAL A 213 -11.63 -1.05 -9.34
C VAL A 213 -12.93 -1.37 -8.62
N LYS A 214 -13.62 -2.44 -9.02
CA LYS A 214 -14.83 -2.99 -8.38
C LYS A 214 -14.52 -3.52 -6.98
N THR A 215 -14.56 -2.61 -6.01
CA THR A 215 -14.43 -2.87 -4.58
C THR A 215 -15.53 -2.10 -3.84
N GLU A 216 -15.64 -2.28 -2.53
CA GLU A 216 -16.55 -1.45 -1.71
C GLU A 216 -16.23 0.05 -1.87
N LEU A 217 -14.95 0.43 -1.98
CA LEU A 217 -14.54 1.83 -2.15
C LEU A 217 -14.78 2.34 -3.58
N GLY A 218 -14.51 1.52 -4.60
CA GLY A 218 -14.70 1.92 -6.00
C GLY A 218 -16.14 1.83 -6.50
N GLY A 219 -16.99 1.05 -5.83
CA GLY A 219 -18.39 0.84 -6.18
C GLY A 219 -18.61 -0.09 -7.39
N ALA A 220 -19.87 -0.49 -7.59
CA ALA A 220 -20.24 -1.49 -8.60
C ALA A 220 -20.08 -1.01 -10.06
N LYS A 221 -19.97 0.31 -10.28
CA LYS A 221 -19.81 0.92 -11.62
C LYS A 221 -18.36 0.96 -12.10
N ALA A 222 -17.41 0.63 -11.24
CA ALA A 222 -16.00 0.57 -11.61
C ALA A 222 -15.80 -0.41 -12.78
N PRO A 223 -15.03 -0.08 -13.81
CA PRO A 223 -14.86 -0.95 -14.98
C PRO A 223 -13.91 -2.12 -14.71
N LEU A 224 -12.94 -1.95 -13.81
CA LEU A 224 -11.81 -2.87 -13.63
C LEU A 224 -12.09 -3.88 -12.51
N GLU A 225 -11.81 -5.16 -12.75
CA GLU A 225 -11.87 -6.19 -11.71
C GLU A 225 -10.66 -6.13 -10.78
N SER A 226 -10.84 -6.51 -9.51
CA SER A 226 -9.73 -6.50 -8.54
C SER A 226 -8.57 -7.38 -8.96
N LYS A 227 -8.86 -8.54 -9.57
CA LYS A 227 -7.85 -9.47 -10.06
C LYS A 227 -6.95 -8.82 -11.10
N GLU A 228 -7.55 -8.22 -12.14
CA GLU A 228 -6.82 -7.57 -13.24
C GLU A 228 -5.98 -6.37 -12.76
N SER A 229 -6.56 -5.55 -11.87
CA SER A 229 -5.86 -4.44 -11.24
C SER A 229 -4.61 -4.90 -10.49
N VAL A 230 -4.75 -5.88 -9.58
CA VAL A 230 -3.64 -6.38 -8.77
C VAL A 230 -2.58 -7.08 -9.64
N GLU A 231 -3.00 -7.85 -10.65
CA GLU A 231 -2.05 -8.47 -11.59
C GLU A 231 -1.19 -7.41 -12.29
N GLY A 232 -1.82 -6.33 -12.75
CA GLY A 232 -1.13 -5.17 -13.31
C GLY A 232 -0.17 -4.52 -12.32
N MET A 233 -0.66 -4.20 -11.13
CA MET A 233 0.16 -3.60 -10.08
C MET A 233 1.38 -4.46 -9.73
N LEU A 234 1.23 -5.77 -9.58
CA LEU A 234 2.34 -6.67 -9.28
C LEU A 234 3.36 -6.75 -10.42
N ARG A 235 2.92 -6.68 -11.69
CA ARG A 235 3.83 -6.56 -12.84
C ARG A 235 4.62 -5.25 -12.79
N VAL A 236 3.95 -4.14 -12.50
CA VAL A 236 4.59 -2.83 -12.36
C VAL A 236 5.61 -2.86 -11.23
N ILE A 237 5.19 -3.26 -10.02
CA ILE A 237 6.05 -3.35 -8.83
C ILE A 237 7.29 -4.22 -9.11
N GLY A 238 7.11 -5.37 -9.76
CA GLY A 238 8.22 -6.28 -10.09
C GLY A 238 9.21 -5.72 -11.11
N SER A 239 8.83 -4.70 -11.90
CA SER A 239 9.66 -4.06 -12.92
C SER A 239 10.41 -2.81 -12.46
N LEU A 240 10.15 -2.35 -11.23
CA LEU A 240 10.66 -1.06 -10.75
C LEU A 240 12.17 -1.06 -10.52
N THR A 241 12.76 0.07 -10.88
CA THR A 241 14.16 0.41 -10.67
C THR A 241 14.27 1.80 -10.04
N GLU A 242 15.48 2.26 -9.75
CA GLU A 242 15.74 3.64 -9.30
C GLU A 242 15.18 4.72 -10.24
N LYS A 243 14.91 4.40 -11.52
CA LYS A 243 14.32 5.34 -12.49
C LYS A 243 12.90 5.77 -12.16
N GLN A 244 12.16 4.92 -11.43
CA GLN A 244 10.77 5.18 -11.02
C GLN A 244 10.67 5.64 -9.57
N HIS A 245 11.79 5.74 -8.86
CA HIS A 245 11.85 6.15 -7.46
C HIS A 245 11.25 7.56 -7.28
N GLY A 246 10.34 7.70 -6.33
CA GLY A 246 9.59 8.93 -6.10
C GLY A 246 8.54 9.26 -7.18
N GLY A 247 8.24 8.33 -8.10
CA GLY A 247 7.29 8.55 -9.19
C GLY A 247 5.83 8.23 -8.85
N PHE A 248 4.97 8.39 -9.86
CA PHE A 248 3.55 8.00 -9.83
C PHE A 248 3.16 7.26 -11.09
N LEU A 249 2.87 5.97 -10.96
CA LEU A 249 2.43 5.14 -12.09
C LEU A 249 1.01 4.64 -11.87
N ASP A 250 0.38 4.15 -12.93
CA ASP A 250 -0.81 3.32 -12.83
C ASP A 250 -0.48 1.82 -12.87
N TYR A 251 -1.51 0.98 -12.70
CA TYR A 251 -1.41 -0.48 -12.75
C TYR A 251 -0.94 -1.06 -14.10
N THR A 252 -0.89 -0.25 -15.17
CA THR A 252 -0.34 -0.65 -16.48
C THR A 252 1.13 -0.22 -16.65
N GLY A 253 1.62 0.67 -15.78
CA GLY A 253 2.97 1.22 -15.80
C GLY A 253 3.04 2.60 -16.47
N GLU A 254 1.91 3.18 -16.87
CA GLU A 254 1.87 4.54 -17.42
C GLU A 254 2.11 5.58 -16.33
N THR A 255 2.84 6.63 -16.67
CA THR A 255 3.12 7.73 -15.74
C THR A 255 1.90 8.63 -15.57
N ILE A 256 1.53 8.89 -14.32
CA ILE A 256 0.50 9.85 -13.95
C ILE A 256 1.18 11.16 -13.54
N PRO A 257 0.77 12.32 -14.09
CA PRO A 257 1.26 13.60 -13.59
C PRO A 257 0.73 13.88 -12.18
N TRP A 258 1.51 14.60 -11.37
CA TRP A 258 1.07 15.03 -10.04
C TRP A 258 -0.13 15.97 -10.05
#